data_AF-A0A521X2R0-F1
#
_entry.id   AF-A0A521X2R0-F1
#
_cell.length_a   1.000
_cell.length_b   1.000
_cell.length_c   1.000
_cell.angle_alpha   90.00
_cell.angle_beta   90.00
_cell.angle_gamma   90.00
#
_symmetry.space_group_name_H-M   'P 1'
#
loop_
_entity.id
_entity.type
_entity.pdbx_description
1 polymer ?
#
loop_
_entity_poly.entity_id
_entity_poly.type
_entity_poly.pdbx_seq_one_letter_code
_entity_poly.pdbx_strand_id
1 'polypeptide(L)'
;MALSKKEFSEYIKQFKFRELFNEMGWNNDRTTQPIVVDADTFQLTGVAEKSGFKILLCSPTSAGDIPDYHIRKKIETKVTKLFQEHLLIFNDANKREQVWQLVVRHTGKPTKVSETRYNVSQDPQLLYQRTAGLFFELDEEDRITIIDVTKRVSENFQQNNEKVTKRFYDRFKTEHTAFLKFINGIDEKVDKEWYASLMLNRLMFCYFIQKRGFLDNNKQYLRDKLKACQQKKGNNT
;
A
#
# COMPACT_ATOMS: atom_id res chain seq x y z
N MET A 1 3.38 14.75 5.49
CA MET A 1 2.86 14.15 6.74
C MET A 1 2.26 12.80 6.37
N ALA A 2 2.53 11.74 7.14
CA ALA A 2 1.92 10.43 6.87
C ALA A 2 0.53 10.38 7.53
N LEU A 3 -0.52 10.09 6.74
CA LEU A 3 -1.90 9.90 7.21
C LEU A 3 -1.96 8.89 8.37
N SER A 4 -2.52 9.29 9.51
CA SER A 4 -2.67 8.43 10.69
C SER A 4 -3.78 7.39 10.50
N LYS A 5 -3.75 6.30 11.30
CA LYS A 5 -4.85 5.31 11.32
C LYS A 5 -6.21 5.96 11.61
N LYS A 6 -6.25 6.99 12.46
CA LYS A 6 -7.49 7.68 12.83
C LYS A 6 -8.08 8.41 11.63
N GLU A 7 -7.26 9.22 10.95
CA GLU A 7 -7.69 9.96 9.75
C GLU A 7 -8.07 9.00 8.62
N PHE A 8 -7.29 7.92 8.42
CA PHE A 8 -7.66 6.84 7.51
C PHE A 8 -9.03 6.25 7.82
N SER A 9 -9.30 5.95 9.11
CA SER A 9 -10.58 5.41 9.53
C SER A 9 -11.72 6.39 9.26
N GLU A 10 -11.51 7.68 9.42
CA GLU A 10 -12.52 8.71 9.16
C GLU A 10 -12.86 8.76 7.67
N TYR A 11 -11.85 8.79 6.80
CA TYR A 11 -12.07 8.81 5.35
C TYR A 11 -12.77 7.54 4.84
N ILE A 12 -12.30 6.37 5.29
CA ILE A 12 -12.88 5.09 4.88
C ILE A 12 -14.34 4.97 5.31
N LYS A 13 -14.68 5.32 6.56
CA LYS A 13 -16.07 5.24 7.05
C LYS A 13 -16.99 6.23 6.32
N GLN A 14 -16.46 7.35 5.84
CA GLN A 14 -17.21 8.35 5.07
C GLN A 14 -17.21 8.11 3.56
N PHE A 15 -16.50 7.07 3.08
CA PHE A 15 -16.34 6.76 1.65
C PHE A 15 -15.68 7.92 0.87
N LYS A 16 -14.81 8.68 1.54
CA LYS A 16 -14.05 9.81 0.99
C LYS A 16 -12.74 9.32 0.37
N PHE A 17 -12.86 8.48 -0.65
CA PHE A 17 -11.70 7.80 -1.25
C PHE A 17 -10.75 8.76 -1.95
N ARG A 18 -11.27 9.80 -2.61
CA ARG A 18 -10.43 10.76 -3.33
C ARG A 18 -9.54 11.52 -2.36
N GLU A 19 -10.13 12.05 -1.29
CA GLU A 19 -9.44 12.75 -0.22
C GLU A 19 -8.41 11.84 0.45
N LEU A 20 -8.81 10.60 0.76
CA LEU A 20 -7.93 9.58 1.31
C LEU A 20 -6.67 9.36 0.45
N PHE A 21 -6.83 9.19 -0.86
CA PHE A 21 -5.69 8.95 -1.75
C PHE A 21 -4.85 10.19 -1.98
N ASN A 22 -5.47 11.37 -1.98
CA ASN A 22 -4.74 12.64 -2.05
C ASN A 22 -3.80 12.79 -0.82
N GLU A 23 -4.30 12.49 0.38
CA GLU A 23 -3.47 12.46 1.61
C GLU A 23 -2.38 11.37 1.59
N MET A 24 -2.55 10.32 0.79
CA MET A 24 -1.54 9.28 0.57
C MET A 24 -0.56 9.61 -0.57
N GLY A 25 -0.62 10.82 -1.14
CA GLY A 25 0.31 11.27 -2.20
C GLY A 25 -0.02 10.73 -3.59
N TRP A 26 -1.29 10.49 -3.90
CA TRP A 26 -1.74 10.14 -5.25
C TRP A 26 -2.27 11.36 -5.99
N ASN A 27 -2.17 11.33 -7.32
CA ASN A 27 -2.77 12.35 -8.17
C ASN A 27 -4.29 12.16 -8.24
N ASN A 28 -5.02 13.26 -8.38
CA ASN A 28 -6.46 13.20 -8.60
C ASN A 28 -6.79 12.62 -9.98
N ASP A 29 -7.66 11.61 -10.02
CA ASP A 29 -8.29 11.12 -11.24
C ASP A 29 -9.79 11.45 -11.23
N ARG A 30 -10.32 11.75 -12.41
CA ARG A 30 -11.75 12.00 -12.67
C ARG A 30 -12.26 11.23 -13.88
N THR A 31 -11.46 10.30 -14.41
CA THR A 31 -11.84 9.40 -15.50
C THR A 31 -13.15 8.71 -15.15
N THR A 32 -14.10 8.73 -16.06
CA THR A 32 -15.43 8.14 -15.86
C THR A 32 -15.69 7.24 -17.05
N GLN A 33 -15.86 5.94 -16.81
CA GLN A 33 -15.96 4.95 -17.88
C GLN A 33 -17.04 3.91 -17.57
N PRO A 34 -18.16 3.88 -18.33
CA PRO A 34 -19.12 2.82 -18.19
C PRO A 34 -18.56 1.51 -18.77
N ILE A 35 -18.92 0.40 -18.14
CA ILE A 35 -18.66 -0.96 -18.64
C ILE A 35 -19.94 -1.76 -18.57
N VAL A 36 -20.14 -2.62 -19.58
CA VAL A 36 -21.27 -3.56 -19.60
C VAL A 36 -20.76 -4.94 -19.23
N VAL A 37 -21.37 -5.54 -18.21
CA VAL A 37 -21.11 -6.90 -17.77
C VAL A 37 -22.44 -7.64 -17.72
N ASP A 38 -22.54 -8.71 -18.50
CA ASP A 38 -23.79 -9.40 -18.77
C ASP A 38 -24.85 -8.43 -19.32
N ALA A 39 -25.92 -8.12 -18.58
CA ALA A 39 -26.95 -7.15 -18.96
C ALA A 39 -26.89 -5.83 -18.16
N ASP A 40 -26.00 -5.74 -17.17
CA ASP A 40 -25.89 -4.59 -16.28
C ASP A 40 -24.77 -3.64 -16.73
N THR A 41 -25.02 -2.34 -16.55
CA THR A 41 -24.02 -1.30 -16.78
C THR A 41 -23.46 -0.84 -15.44
N PHE A 42 -22.14 -0.95 -15.29
CA PHE A 42 -21.41 -0.47 -14.13
C PHE A 42 -20.60 0.77 -14.50
N GLN A 43 -20.69 1.80 -13.67
CA GLN A 43 -19.93 3.02 -13.84
C GLN A 43 -18.60 2.93 -13.09
N LEU A 44 -17.48 2.99 -13.81
CA LEU A 44 -16.16 3.16 -13.21
C LEU A 44 -15.86 4.64 -13.05
N THR A 45 -15.36 5.03 -11.89
CA THR A 45 -14.94 6.39 -11.57
C THR A 45 -13.53 6.36 -11.00
N GLY A 46 -12.60 7.05 -11.67
CA GLY A 46 -11.26 7.29 -11.15
C GLY A 46 -11.35 8.13 -9.89
N VAL A 47 -10.71 7.64 -8.82
CA VAL A 47 -10.55 8.40 -7.58
C VAL A 47 -9.12 8.91 -7.44
N ALA A 48 -8.15 8.16 -7.94
CA ALA A 48 -6.74 8.50 -7.88
C ALA A 48 -5.94 7.79 -8.97
N GLU A 49 -4.79 8.36 -9.32
CA GLU A 49 -3.84 7.81 -10.28
C GLU A 49 -2.39 8.09 -9.82
N LYS A 50 -1.48 7.17 -10.13
CA LYS A 50 -0.04 7.43 -9.99
C LYS A 50 0.77 6.61 -10.99
N SER A 51 1.55 7.30 -11.81
CA SER A 51 2.47 6.72 -12.80
C SER A 51 1.81 5.67 -13.71
N GLY A 52 0.53 5.82 -14.05
CA GLY A 52 -0.27 4.90 -14.86
C GLY A 52 -1.09 3.87 -14.06
N PHE A 53 -0.86 3.75 -12.75
CA PHE A 53 -1.67 2.90 -11.88
C PHE A 53 -2.95 3.65 -11.50
N LYS A 54 -4.12 3.05 -11.74
CA LYS A 54 -5.40 3.69 -11.42
C LYS A 54 -6.10 3.09 -10.21
N ILE A 55 -6.75 3.94 -9.43
CA ILE A 55 -7.68 3.53 -8.40
C ILE A 55 -9.07 3.91 -8.86
N LEU A 56 -9.92 2.90 -9.00
CA LEU A 56 -11.22 3.00 -9.65
C LEU A 56 -12.31 2.56 -8.67
N LEU A 57 -13.29 3.42 -8.47
CA LEU A 57 -14.54 3.09 -7.81
C LEU A 57 -15.53 2.52 -8.84
N CYS A 58 -16.10 1.37 -8.55
CA CYS A 58 -17.15 0.77 -9.35
C CYS A 58 -18.51 0.98 -8.67
N SER A 59 -19.51 1.41 -9.44
CA SER A 59 -20.88 1.58 -8.93
C SER A 59 -21.45 0.25 -8.40
N PRO A 60 -22.40 0.32 -7.44
CA PRO A 60 -23.18 -0.86 -7.04
C PRO A 60 -24.04 -1.39 -8.20
N THR A 61 -24.67 -2.54 -7.97
CA THR A 61 -25.71 -3.08 -8.86
C THR A 61 -26.93 -2.16 -8.89
N SER A 62 -27.86 -2.43 -9.81
CA SER A 62 -29.16 -1.75 -9.89
C SER A 62 -29.98 -1.89 -8.60
N ALA A 63 -29.80 -2.98 -7.84
CA ALA A 63 -30.40 -3.19 -6.52
C ALA A 63 -29.70 -2.41 -5.39
N GLY A 64 -28.57 -1.76 -5.68
CA GLY A 64 -27.76 -1.03 -4.69
C GLY A 64 -26.78 -1.89 -3.91
N ASP A 65 -26.65 -3.18 -4.25
CA ASP A 65 -25.71 -4.09 -3.60
C ASP A 65 -24.32 -4.05 -4.24
N ILE A 66 -23.32 -4.53 -3.49
CA ILE A 66 -22.00 -4.80 -4.06
C ILE A 66 -22.13 -5.99 -5.02
N PRO A 67 -21.65 -5.91 -6.27
CA PRO A 67 -21.67 -7.04 -7.19
C PRO A 67 -21.01 -8.26 -6.56
N ASP A 68 -21.52 -9.46 -6.80
CA ASP A 68 -20.96 -10.69 -6.23
C ASP A 68 -19.54 -10.98 -6.75
N TYR A 69 -18.88 -11.98 -6.17
CA TYR A 69 -17.51 -12.35 -6.56
C TYR A 69 -17.37 -12.67 -8.07
N HIS A 70 -18.36 -13.33 -8.66
CA HIS A 70 -18.30 -13.74 -10.06
C HIS A 70 -18.43 -12.52 -10.99
N ILE A 71 -19.37 -11.62 -10.69
CA ILE A 71 -19.55 -10.36 -11.42
C ILE A 71 -18.33 -9.45 -11.26
N ARG A 72 -17.77 -9.30 -10.04
CA ARG A 72 -16.54 -8.51 -9.83
C ARG A 72 -15.35 -9.03 -10.62
N LYS A 73 -15.23 -10.35 -10.81
CA LYS A 73 -14.19 -10.96 -11.66
C LYS A 73 -14.41 -10.63 -13.14
N LYS A 74 -15.65 -10.66 -13.63
CA LYS A 74 -15.97 -10.23 -15.00
C LYS A 74 -15.68 -8.74 -15.21
N ILE A 75 -16.07 -7.89 -14.24
CA ILE A 75 -15.75 -6.45 -14.22
C ILE A 75 -14.25 -6.26 -14.34
N GLU A 76 -13.46 -6.93 -13.50
CA GLU A 76 -12.00 -6.84 -13.53
C GLU A 76 -11.39 -7.22 -14.88
N THR A 77 -11.88 -8.30 -15.50
CA THR A 77 -11.39 -8.72 -16.81
C THR A 77 -11.68 -7.68 -17.89
N LYS A 78 -12.80 -6.95 -17.79
CA LYS A 78 -13.14 -5.83 -18.69
C LYS A 78 -12.28 -4.60 -18.38
N VAL A 79 -12.15 -4.23 -17.10
CA VAL A 79 -11.35 -3.09 -16.64
C VAL A 79 -9.90 -3.23 -17.08
N THR A 80 -9.33 -4.44 -17.00
CA THR A 80 -7.95 -4.74 -17.41
C THR A 80 -7.65 -4.35 -18.85
N LYS A 81 -8.64 -4.43 -19.75
CA LYS A 81 -8.47 -4.04 -21.16
C LYS A 81 -8.36 -2.53 -21.35
N LEU A 82 -8.85 -1.75 -20.38
CA LEU A 82 -8.88 -0.30 -20.40
C LEU A 82 -7.73 0.28 -19.58
N PHE A 83 -7.49 -0.31 -18.42
CA PHE A 83 -6.48 0.10 -17.45
C PHE A 83 -5.76 -1.17 -16.99
N GLN A 84 -4.54 -1.38 -17.46
CA GLN A 84 -3.83 -2.64 -17.19
C GLN A 84 -3.50 -2.79 -15.70
N GLU A 85 -2.99 -1.72 -15.08
CA GLU A 85 -2.58 -1.66 -13.68
C GLU A 85 -3.60 -0.85 -12.88
N HIS A 86 -4.36 -1.52 -12.02
CA HIS A 86 -5.42 -0.86 -11.26
C HIS A 86 -5.79 -1.57 -9.95
N LEU A 87 -6.41 -0.79 -9.06
CA LEU A 87 -7.12 -1.24 -7.87
C LEU A 87 -8.61 -0.90 -8.03
N LEU A 88 -9.49 -1.88 -7.83
CA LEU A 88 -10.95 -1.68 -7.84
C LEU A 88 -11.47 -1.59 -6.42
N ILE A 89 -12.30 -0.58 -6.17
CA ILE A 89 -13.06 -0.42 -4.93
C ILE A 89 -14.54 -0.53 -5.29
N PHE A 90 -15.27 -1.35 -4.57
CA PHE A 90 -16.71 -1.50 -4.68
C PHE A 90 -17.36 -1.08 -3.37
N ASN A 91 -18.52 -0.45 -3.42
CA ASN A 91 -19.35 -0.16 -2.26
C ASN A 91 -20.83 -0.36 -2.57
N ASP A 92 -21.61 -0.63 -1.53
CA ASP A 92 -23.06 -0.63 -1.63
C ASP A 92 -23.61 0.81 -1.66
N ALA A 93 -24.84 0.96 -2.13
CA ALA A 93 -25.54 2.24 -2.17
C ALA A 93 -25.79 2.83 -0.77
N ASN A 94 -25.97 1.95 0.24
CA ASN A 94 -26.21 2.38 1.62
C ASN A 94 -24.92 2.77 2.37
N LYS A 95 -23.75 2.68 1.72
CA LYS A 95 -22.45 3.03 2.31
C LYS A 95 -22.20 2.29 3.62
N ARG A 96 -22.40 0.98 3.63
CA ARG A 96 -22.15 0.10 4.78
C ARG A 96 -20.94 -0.81 4.57
N GLU A 97 -20.68 -1.19 3.34
CA GLU A 97 -19.68 -2.18 2.97
C GLU A 97 -18.79 -1.71 1.83
N GLN A 98 -17.58 -2.23 1.83
CA GLN A 98 -16.56 -1.98 0.83
C GLN A 98 -15.85 -3.29 0.48
N VAL A 99 -15.55 -3.46 -0.80
CA VAL A 99 -14.66 -4.53 -1.27
C VAL A 99 -13.54 -3.91 -2.07
N TRP A 100 -12.32 -4.15 -1.63
CA TRP A 100 -11.10 -3.68 -2.27
C TRP A 100 -10.46 -4.85 -2.99
N GLN A 101 -10.42 -4.79 -4.31
CA GLN A 101 -9.98 -5.89 -5.16
C GLN A 101 -8.77 -5.47 -5.98
N LEU A 102 -7.67 -6.19 -5.77
CA LEU A 102 -6.45 -6.06 -6.55
C LEU A 102 -6.19 -7.36 -7.29
N VAL A 103 -5.89 -7.27 -8.58
CA VAL A 103 -5.39 -8.41 -9.35
C VAL A 103 -3.91 -8.26 -9.57
N VAL A 104 -3.16 -9.26 -9.11
CA VAL A 104 -1.73 -9.30 -9.33
C VAL A 104 -1.37 -10.34 -10.38
N ARG A 105 -0.57 -9.88 -11.33
CA ARG A 105 -0.05 -10.68 -12.43
C ARG A 105 1.46 -10.79 -12.26
N HIS A 106 1.97 -12.02 -12.37
CA HIS A 106 3.40 -12.29 -12.42
C HIS A 106 3.68 -13.17 -13.62
N THR A 107 4.70 -12.83 -14.39
CA THR A 107 5.13 -13.62 -15.54
C THR A 107 5.38 -15.07 -15.12
N GLY A 108 4.71 -16.02 -15.79
CA GLY A 108 4.83 -17.46 -15.52
C GLY A 108 4.09 -17.97 -14.28
N LYS A 109 3.24 -17.16 -13.62
CA LYS A 109 2.38 -17.61 -12.51
C LYS A 109 0.90 -17.32 -12.78
N PRO A 110 -0.03 -18.12 -12.21
CA PRO A 110 -1.45 -17.82 -12.29
C PRO A 110 -1.77 -16.44 -11.72
N THR A 111 -2.66 -15.73 -12.38
CA THR A 111 -3.23 -14.47 -11.89
C THR A 111 -3.87 -14.69 -10.52
N LYS A 112 -3.46 -13.90 -9.53
CA LYS A 112 -4.00 -13.96 -8.17
C LYS A 112 -4.90 -12.76 -7.91
N VAL A 113 -6.14 -13.02 -7.55
CA VAL A 113 -7.07 -12.01 -7.07
C VAL A 113 -6.92 -11.88 -5.55
N SER A 114 -6.70 -10.67 -5.07
CA SER A 114 -6.65 -10.33 -3.66
C SER A 114 -7.82 -9.42 -3.31
N GLU A 115 -8.68 -9.86 -2.39
CA GLU A 115 -9.82 -9.07 -1.92
C GLU A 115 -9.67 -8.74 -0.44
N THR A 116 -10.02 -7.52 -0.07
CA THR A 116 -10.19 -7.12 1.33
C THR A 116 -11.55 -6.50 1.48
N ARG A 117 -12.39 -7.13 2.31
CA ARG A 117 -13.72 -6.63 2.64
C ARG A 117 -13.65 -5.79 3.91
N TYR A 118 -14.44 -4.73 3.96
CA TYR A 118 -14.57 -3.87 5.12
C TYR A 118 -16.03 -3.47 5.30
N ASN A 119 -16.54 -3.59 6.52
CA ASN A 119 -17.83 -3.04 6.91
C ASN A 119 -17.60 -1.87 7.88
N VAL A 120 -18.36 -0.79 7.74
CA VAL A 120 -18.19 0.45 8.54
C VAL A 120 -18.30 0.26 10.05
N SER A 121 -19.00 -0.80 10.48
CA SER A 121 -19.12 -1.19 11.89
C SER A 121 -17.84 -1.79 12.48
N GLN A 122 -16.90 -2.20 11.63
CA GLN A 122 -15.67 -2.88 12.02
C GLN A 122 -14.51 -1.89 12.18
N ASP A 123 -13.48 -2.30 12.93
CA ASP A 123 -12.21 -1.59 12.97
C ASP A 123 -11.46 -1.77 11.63
N PRO A 124 -11.04 -0.68 10.95
CA PRO A 124 -10.41 -0.77 9.64
C PRO A 124 -8.94 -1.21 9.69
N GLN A 125 -8.42 -1.76 10.79
CA GLN A 125 -7.01 -2.14 10.95
C GLN A 125 -6.50 -3.00 9.80
N LEU A 126 -7.27 -4.01 9.39
CA LEU A 126 -6.86 -4.89 8.31
C LEU A 126 -6.72 -4.10 7.00
N LEU A 127 -7.74 -3.30 6.66
CA LEU A 127 -7.71 -2.48 5.45
C LEU A 127 -6.57 -1.45 5.50
N TYR A 128 -6.37 -0.77 6.64
CA TYR A 128 -5.26 0.15 6.87
C TYR A 128 -3.90 -0.50 6.65
N GLN A 129 -3.70 -1.73 7.13
CA GLN A 129 -2.47 -2.48 6.90
C GLN A 129 -2.29 -2.84 5.42
N ARG A 130 -3.37 -3.17 4.69
CA ARG A 130 -3.32 -3.44 3.24
C ARG A 130 -2.98 -2.19 2.43
N THR A 131 -3.49 -1.04 2.84
CA THR A 131 -3.28 0.23 2.15
C THR A 131 -2.02 0.96 2.59
N ALA A 132 -1.31 0.50 3.62
CA ALA A 132 -0.05 1.10 4.08
C ALA A 132 1.02 1.18 2.97
N GLY A 133 0.98 0.26 2.01
CA GLY A 133 1.83 0.29 0.81
C GLY A 133 1.44 1.32 -0.25
N LEU A 134 0.33 2.01 -0.08
CA LEU A 134 -0.16 3.01 -1.04
C LEU A 134 0.29 4.42 -0.64
N PHE A 135 1.01 4.58 0.46
CA PHE A 135 1.57 5.86 0.86
C PHE A 135 2.78 6.20 0.01
N PHE A 136 2.81 7.43 -0.49
CA PHE A 136 3.95 8.00 -1.18
C PHE A 136 4.28 9.35 -0.57
N GLU A 137 5.56 9.55 -0.25
CA GLU A 137 6.05 10.84 0.21
C GLU A 137 6.36 11.76 -0.98
N LEU A 138 6.30 13.07 -0.75
CA LEU A 138 6.52 14.10 -1.79
C LEU A 138 7.92 13.99 -2.43
N ASP A 139 8.91 13.45 -1.72
CA ASP A 139 10.27 13.23 -2.24
C ASP A 139 10.39 12.00 -3.16
N GLU A 140 9.37 11.12 -3.19
CA GLU A 140 9.30 9.95 -4.07
C GLU A 140 8.69 10.27 -5.45
N GLU A 141 8.00 11.41 -5.60
CA GLU A 141 7.22 11.75 -6.80
C GLU A 141 8.09 11.88 -8.06
N ASP A 142 9.28 12.46 -7.97
CA ASP A 142 10.15 12.72 -9.13
C ASP A 142 10.84 11.46 -9.69
N ARG A 143 10.70 10.30 -9.03
CA ARG A 143 11.47 9.09 -9.37
C ARG A 143 10.65 7.80 -9.48
N ILE A 144 9.35 7.84 -9.18
CA ILE A 144 8.54 6.63 -9.04
C ILE A 144 7.92 6.17 -10.37
N THR A 145 8.22 4.93 -10.77
CA THR A 145 7.69 4.33 -12.00
C THR A 145 6.47 3.45 -11.74
N ILE A 146 5.71 3.12 -12.79
CA ILE A 146 4.60 2.16 -12.70
C ILE A 146 5.02 0.82 -12.09
N ILE A 147 6.24 0.36 -12.37
CA ILE A 147 6.76 -0.92 -11.87
C ILE A 147 6.91 -0.86 -10.34
N ASP A 148 7.38 0.28 -9.82
CA ASP A 148 7.53 0.51 -8.38
C ASP A 148 6.17 0.57 -7.68
N VAL A 149 5.20 1.27 -8.29
CA VAL A 149 3.82 1.36 -7.78
C VAL A 149 3.17 -0.02 -7.76
N THR A 150 3.14 -0.74 -8.88
CA THR A 150 2.53 -2.09 -8.96
C THR A 150 3.17 -3.07 -7.98
N LYS A 151 4.49 -3.04 -7.83
CA LYS A 151 5.19 -3.91 -6.87
C LYS A 151 4.78 -3.60 -5.43
N ARG A 152 4.77 -2.32 -5.04
CA ARG A 152 4.41 -1.89 -3.68
C ARG A 152 2.97 -2.25 -3.34
N VAL A 153 2.04 -1.99 -4.27
CA VAL A 153 0.62 -2.32 -4.15
C VAL A 153 0.44 -3.85 -4.00
N SER A 154 1.06 -4.64 -4.88
CA SER A 154 1.01 -6.09 -4.84
C SER A 154 1.53 -6.68 -3.52
N GLU A 155 2.71 -6.25 -3.05
CA GLU A 155 3.33 -6.80 -1.84
C GLU A 155 2.44 -6.59 -0.60
N ASN A 156 1.75 -5.45 -0.49
CA ASN A 156 0.91 -5.14 0.67
C ASN A 156 -0.46 -5.83 0.62
N PHE A 157 -1.05 -6.01 -0.56
CA PHE A 157 -2.31 -6.73 -0.72
C PHE A 157 -2.15 -8.25 -0.69
N GLN A 158 -0.99 -8.80 -1.10
CA GLN A 158 -0.79 -10.26 -1.16
C GLN A 158 -0.40 -10.93 0.17
N GLN A 159 0.25 -10.22 1.10
CA GLN A 159 0.82 -10.86 2.28
C GLN A 159 -0.29 -11.41 3.21
N ASN A 160 -0.36 -12.72 3.46
CA ASN A 160 -1.23 -13.26 4.52
C ASN A 160 -0.69 -12.82 5.89
N ASN A 161 -1.19 -11.67 6.37
CA ASN A 161 -0.46 -10.86 7.34
C ASN A 161 -1.03 -10.85 8.74
N GLU A 162 -2.17 -11.49 9.01
CA GLU A 162 -2.74 -11.45 10.37
C GLU A 162 -1.73 -11.91 11.45
N LYS A 163 -0.84 -12.87 11.14
CA LYS A 163 0.19 -13.36 12.08
C LYS A 163 1.58 -12.73 11.88
N VAL A 164 2.01 -12.49 10.64
CA VAL A 164 3.35 -11.97 10.34
C VAL A 164 3.44 -10.47 10.62
N THR A 165 2.39 -9.71 10.34
CA THR A 165 2.33 -8.27 10.58
C THR A 165 2.18 -7.93 12.05
N LYS A 166 1.41 -8.71 12.83
CA LYS A 166 1.35 -8.51 14.28
C LYS A 166 2.73 -8.73 14.91
N ARG A 167 3.40 -9.86 14.60
CA ARG A 167 4.76 -10.13 15.09
C ARG A 167 5.78 -9.10 14.63
N PHE A 168 5.66 -8.63 13.39
CA PHE A 168 6.50 -7.57 12.85
C PHE A 168 6.26 -6.25 13.59
N TYR A 169 5.01 -5.83 13.80
CA TYR A 169 4.70 -4.59 14.52
C TYR A 169 5.07 -4.66 16.00
N ASP A 170 4.79 -5.79 16.67
CA ASP A 170 5.18 -6.00 18.06
C ASP A 170 6.70 -5.87 18.19
N ARG A 171 7.45 -6.53 17.29
CA ARG A 171 8.91 -6.45 17.27
C ARG A 171 9.42 -5.07 16.84
N PHE A 172 8.83 -4.45 15.84
CA PHE A 172 9.16 -3.09 15.39
C PHE A 172 8.96 -2.09 16.53
N LYS A 173 7.88 -2.21 17.31
CA LYS A 173 7.65 -1.36 18.49
C LYS A 173 8.71 -1.60 19.55
N THR A 174 9.10 -2.87 19.79
CA THR A 174 10.21 -3.19 20.71
C THR A 174 11.53 -2.55 20.25
N GLU A 175 11.89 -2.72 18.98
CA GLU A 175 13.12 -2.14 18.41
C GLU A 175 13.06 -0.61 18.37
N HIS A 176 11.90 0.00 18.10
CA HIS A 176 11.68 1.44 18.12
C HIS A 176 11.87 2.02 19.53
N THR A 177 11.25 1.40 20.54
CA THR A 177 11.45 1.81 21.94
C THR A 177 12.90 1.65 22.40
N ALA A 178 13.60 0.61 21.92
CA ALA A 178 15.02 0.46 22.17
C ALA A 178 15.85 1.55 21.48
N PHE A 179 15.58 1.80 20.19
CA PHE A 179 16.30 2.77 19.35
C PHE A 179 16.20 4.20 19.90
N LEU A 180 15.03 4.58 20.43
CA LEU A 180 14.82 5.87 21.10
C LEU A 180 15.83 6.16 22.22
N LYS A 181 16.31 5.12 22.92
CA LYS A 181 17.28 5.28 24.02
C LYS A 181 18.68 5.63 23.53
N PHE A 182 18.99 5.38 22.26
CA PHE A 182 20.31 5.64 21.67
C PHE A 182 20.38 7.01 20.98
N ILE A 183 19.24 7.65 20.71
CA ILE A 183 19.22 8.98 20.09
C ILE A 183 19.51 10.03 21.16
N ASN A 184 20.58 10.80 20.97
CA ASN A 184 20.98 11.92 21.82
C ASN A 184 21.04 13.20 20.97
N GLY A 185 20.82 14.37 21.59
CA GLY A 185 20.85 15.67 20.90
C GLY A 185 19.55 16.09 20.20
N ILE A 186 18.43 15.42 20.51
CA ILE A 186 17.08 15.85 20.12
C ILE A 186 16.26 15.99 21.40
N ASP A 187 15.99 17.23 21.81
CA ASP A 187 15.31 17.55 23.07
C ASP A 187 13.79 17.36 22.98
N GLU A 188 13.22 17.63 21.81
CA GLU A 188 11.79 17.47 21.57
C GLU A 188 11.43 16.00 21.35
N LYS A 189 10.55 15.49 22.22
CA LYS A 189 10.14 14.07 22.20
C LYS A 189 9.48 13.67 20.87
N VAL A 190 8.67 14.57 20.29
CA VAL A 190 7.96 14.32 19.03
C VAL A 190 8.96 14.16 17.88
N ASP A 191 9.93 15.06 17.78
CA ASP A 191 10.99 15.00 16.77
C ASP A 191 11.88 13.77 16.93
N LYS A 192 12.13 13.35 18.16
CA LYS A 192 12.92 12.16 18.48
C LYS A 192 12.20 10.87 18.04
N GLU A 193 10.89 10.79 18.27
CA GLU A 193 10.04 9.68 17.81
C GLU A 193 9.92 9.63 16.29
N TRP A 194 9.79 10.80 15.66
CA TRP A 194 9.77 10.91 14.20
C TRP A 194 11.10 10.47 13.58
N TYR A 195 12.22 10.97 14.10
CA TYR A 195 13.56 10.60 13.65
C TYR A 195 13.82 9.10 13.81
N ALA A 196 13.41 8.52 14.95
CA ALA A 196 13.52 7.08 15.19
C ALA A 196 12.76 6.25 14.15
N SER A 197 11.52 6.64 13.86
CA SER A 197 10.68 5.98 12.86
C SER A 197 11.30 6.07 11.46
N LEU A 198 11.80 7.25 11.09
CA LEU A 198 12.46 7.49 9.80
C LEU A 198 13.73 6.64 9.64
N MET A 199 14.58 6.59 10.67
CA MET A 199 15.82 5.79 10.65
C MET A 199 15.54 4.30 10.54
N LEU A 200 14.59 3.77 11.31
CA LEU A 200 14.23 2.35 11.22
C LEU A 200 13.63 2.01 9.87
N ASN A 201 12.79 2.87 9.29
CA ASN A 201 12.28 2.68 7.93
C ASN A 201 13.42 2.60 6.90
N ARG A 202 14.36 3.55 6.93
CA ARG A 202 15.54 3.55 6.05
C ARG A 202 16.39 2.29 6.20
N LEU A 203 16.63 1.82 7.42
CA LEU A 203 17.38 0.59 7.69
C LEU A 203 16.66 -0.66 7.15
N MET A 204 15.34 -0.74 7.33
CA MET A 204 14.53 -1.83 6.79
C MET A 204 14.52 -1.80 5.25
N PHE A 205 14.44 -0.62 4.65
CA PHE A 205 14.51 -0.45 3.20
C PHE A 205 15.86 -0.90 2.65
N CYS A 206 16.97 -0.44 3.25
CA CYS A 206 18.33 -0.89 2.94
C CYS A 206 18.47 -2.42 3.08
N TYR A 207 17.85 -3.00 4.10
CA TYR A 207 17.82 -4.46 4.27
C TYR A 207 17.02 -5.16 3.16
N PHE A 208 15.90 -4.59 2.74
CA PHE A 208 15.06 -5.15 1.70
C PHE A 208 15.75 -5.14 0.33
N ILE A 209 16.33 -4.00 -0.06
CA ILE A 209 17.04 -3.87 -1.35
C ILE A 209 18.25 -4.80 -1.43
N GLN A 210 19.02 -4.99 -0.34
CA GLN A 210 20.11 -5.98 -0.35
C GLN A 210 19.54 -7.39 -0.54
N LYS A 211 18.46 -7.78 0.15
CA LYS A 211 17.93 -9.16 0.07
C LYS A 211 17.34 -9.50 -1.30
N ARG A 212 16.87 -8.49 -2.02
CA ARG A 212 16.46 -8.61 -3.43
C ARG A 212 17.63 -8.68 -4.41
N GLY A 213 18.87 -8.50 -3.95
CA GLY A 213 20.07 -8.49 -4.78
C GLY A 213 20.27 -7.18 -5.54
N PHE A 214 19.65 -6.09 -5.10
CA PHE A 214 19.76 -4.80 -5.82
C PHE A 214 21.06 -4.04 -5.52
N LEU A 215 21.85 -4.50 -4.56
CA LEU A 215 23.16 -3.95 -4.24
C LEU A 215 24.23 -4.94 -4.70
N ASP A 216 24.84 -4.68 -5.86
CA ASP A 216 25.89 -5.50 -6.50
C ASP A 216 25.51 -7.00 -6.65
N ASN A 217 24.23 -7.32 -6.85
CA ASN A 217 23.72 -8.70 -6.83
C ASN A 217 24.07 -9.48 -5.54
N ASN A 218 24.42 -8.76 -4.47
CA ASN A 218 24.89 -9.31 -3.21
C ASN A 218 23.80 -9.23 -2.13
N LYS A 219 23.28 -10.40 -1.75
CA LYS A 219 22.25 -10.54 -0.70
C LYS A 219 22.73 -10.25 0.72
N GLN A 220 24.04 -10.03 0.87
CA GLN A 220 24.75 -9.74 2.10
C GLN A 220 25.57 -8.44 2.03
N TYR A 221 25.28 -7.60 1.01
CA TYR A 221 26.04 -6.40 0.66
C TYR A 221 26.44 -5.52 1.86
N LEU A 222 25.48 -5.17 2.72
CA LEU A 222 25.75 -4.25 3.84
C LEU A 222 26.76 -4.86 4.83
N ARG A 223 26.67 -6.18 5.07
CA ARG A 223 27.58 -6.89 5.97
C ARG A 223 28.99 -6.97 5.36
N ASP A 224 29.07 -7.22 4.07
CA ASP A 224 30.36 -7.35 3.38
C ASP A 224 31.05 -5.99 3.25
N LYS A 225 30.31 -4.92 2.96
CA LYS A 225 30.85 -3.55 2.97
C LYS A 225 31.27 -3.12 4.38
N LEU A 226 30.50 -3.46 5.42
CA LEU A 226 30.91 -3.18 6.81
C LEU A 226 32.24 -3.86 7.14
N LYS A 227 32.39 -5.15 6.83
CA LYS A 227 33.64 -5.88 7.02
C LYS A 227 34.79 -5.25 6.25
N ALA A 228 34.57 -4.89 4.98
CA ALA A 228 35.58 -4.25 4.15
C ALA A 228 36.00 -2.88 4.72
N CYS A 229 35.06 -2.09 5.23
CA CYS A 229 35.36 -0.82 5.90
C CYS A 229 36.15 -1.03 7.20
N GLN A 230 35.78 -2.00 8.03
CA GLN A 230 36.50 -2.33 9.26
C GLN A 230 37.93 -2.80 9.00
N GLN A 231 38.12 -3.62 7.96
CA GLN A 231 39.46 -4.05 7.52
C GLN A 231 40.31 -2.89 7.00
N LYS A 232 39.70 -1.91 6.32
CA LYS A 232 40.42 -0.75 5.76
C LYS A 232 40.73 0.36 6.76
N LYS A 233 39.91 0.55 7.81
CA LYS A 233 40.07 1.65 8.77
C LYS A 233 40.74 1.28 10.09
N GLY A 234 41.05 -0.01 10.32
CA GLY A 234 41.56 -0.47 11.62
C GLY A 234 40.46 -0.39 12.69
N ASN A 235 40.50 -1.30 13.66
CA ASN A 235 39.56 -1.29 14.77
C ASN A 235 39.82 -0.05 15.63
N ASN A 236 39.03 1.01 15.46
CA ASN A 236 38.91 2.03 16.51
C ASN A 236 38.13 1.41 17.67
N THR A 237 38.88 0.86 18.63
CA THR A 237 38.50 0.85 20.05
C THR A 237 38.21 2.25 20.55
#